data_AF-A0A4Y2FFH1-F1
#
_entry.id   AF-A0A4Y2FFH1-F1
#
_cell.length_a   1.000
_cell.length_b   1.000
_cell.length_c   1.000
_cell.angle_alpha   90.00
_cell.angle_beta   90.00
_cell.angle_gamma   90.00
#
_symmetry.space_group_name_H-M   'P 1'
#
loop_
_entity.id
_entity.type
_entity.pdbx_description
1 polymer ?
#
loop_
_entity_poly.entity_id
_entity_poly.type
_entity_poly.pdbx_seq_one_letter_code
_entity_poly.pdbx_strand_id
1 'polypeptide(L)'
;MRVVRENVEVFMDVWKALDQDVTALAQEVAELCRNSTAKPEKVANTNYSTNPPADFNRQQTSHQSPSIPNNHSTVPKSIVTTNQLAVPGQPTKLDAEEQSNIAKLGLEMKQLTSEMDAETDKWPTADNDIVRRAKTMSTMAFSMYQFTRGEGDLKTTQDLFTQAEFFAEEANRFYKVVRHFSYQVPGGTHKKEMLENLDRVPTFVQQLQFTVKNTTVGKAATFTKVDNVIKETKNLMNAISKVVTTCLVCATKVRSCSIEFCLYLILISPLHTLTAGQVKPC
;
A
#
# COMPACT_ATOMS: atom_id res chain seq x y z
N MET A 1 -5.93 38.38 14.28
CA MET A 1 -7.13 37.67 14.79
C MET A 1 -7.98 36.96 13.73
N ARG A 2 -7.94 37.29 12.42
CA ARG A 2 -8.81 36.63 11.41
C ARG A 2 -8.58 35.11 11.29
N VAL A 3 -7.32 34.68 11.21
CA VAL A 3 -6.92 33.25 11.16
C VAL A 3 -7.50 32.38 12.29
N VAL A 4 -7.68 32.94 13.50
CA VAL A 4 -8.27 32.20 14.63
C VAL A 4 -9.78 32.03 14.46
N ARG A 5 -10.46 32.99 13.82
CA ARG A 5 -11.89 32.92 13.52
C ARG A 5 -12.16 31.89 12.42
N GLU A 6 -11.41 31.95 11.33
CA GLU A 6 -11.52 31.03 10.19
C GLU A 6 -11.31 29.57 10.63
N ASN A 7 -10.32 29.29 11.49
CA ASN A 7 -10.11 27.95 12.04
C ASN A 7 -11.26 27.46 12.94
N VAL A 8 -11.94 28.35 13.68
CA VAL A 8 -13.10 27.99 14.51
C VAL A 8 -14.34 27.75 13.64
N GLU A 9 -14.54 28.55 12.59
CA GLU A 9 -15.64 28.37 11.64
C GLU A 9 -15.52 27.01 10.91
N VAL A 10 -14.33 26.67 10.39
CA VAL A 10 -14.07 25.34 9.80
C VAL A 10 -14.27 24.20 10.80
N PHE A 11 -13.84 24.36 12.06
CA PHE A 11 -14.10 23.37 13.11
C PHE A 11 -15.59 23.20 13.39
N MET A 12 -16.36 24.30 13.46
CA MET A 12 -17.80 24.26 13.70
C MET A 12 -18.57 23.61 12.55
N ASP A 13 -18.17 23.84 11.29
CA ASP A 13 -18.79 23.20 10.13
C ASP A 13 -18.52 21.69 10.08
N VAL A 14 -17.28 21.26 10.38
CA VAL A 14 -16.93 19.84 10.51
C VAL A 14 -17.69 19.18 11.67
N TRP A 15 -17.78 19.84 12.83
CA TRP A 15 -18.53 19.34 13.98
C TRP A 15 -20.02 19.19 13.66
N LYS A 16 -20.61 20.18 12.98
CA LYS A 16 -22.03 20.20 12.60
C LYS A 16 -22.37 19.11 11.58
N ALA A 17 -21.48 18.82 10.63
CA ALA A 17 -21.65 17.69 9.72
C ALA A 17 -21.62 16.34 10.47
N LEU A 18 -20.67 16.18 11.39
CA LEU A 18 -20.56 14.95 12.20
C LEU A 18 -21.78 14.74 13.13
N ASP A 19 -22.29 15.81 13.74
CA ASP A 19 -23.52 15.79 14.56
C ASP A 19 -24.76 15.37 13.76
N GLN A 20 -24.86 15.83 12.51
CA GLN A 20 -25.91 15.42 11.58
C GLN A 20 -25.81 13.94 11.17
N ASP A 21 -24.61 13.45 10.85
CA ASP A 21 -24.37 12.04 10.52
C ASP A 21 -24.71 11.11 11.70
N VAL A 22 -24.30 11.47 12.92
CA VAL A 22 -24.63 10.73 14.16
C VAL A 22 -26.13 10.75 14.42
N THR A 23 -26.80 11.89 14.21
CA THR A 23 -28.25 12.01 14.38
C THR A 23 -29.02 11.16 13.37
N ALA A 24 -28.60 11.14 12.11
CA ALA A 24 -29.20 10.31 11.07
C ALA A 24 -29.06 8.81 11.39
N LEU A 25 -27.87 8.37 11.81
CA LEU A 25 -27.64 6.98 12.22
C LEU A 25 -28.48 6.59 13.45
N ALA A 26 -28.62 7.49 14.42
CA ALA A 26 -29.49 7.27 15.58
C ALA A 26 -30.98 7.14 15.20
N GLN A 27 -31.43 7.89 14.19
CA GLN A 27 -32.80 7.78 13.65
C GLN A 27 -33.01 6.45 12.91
N GLU A 28 -32.06 6.03 12.07
CA GLU A 28 -32.11 4.74 11.37
C GLU A 28 -32.18 3.57 12.36
N VAL A 29 -31.34 3.58 13.41
CA VAL A 29 -31.40 2.59 14.50
C VAL A 29 -32.76 2.61 15.22
N ALA A 30 -33.31 3.79 15.50
CA ALA A 30 -34.63 3.92 16.13
C ALA A 30 -35.78 3.40 15.24
N GLU A 31 -35.68 3.54 13.92
CA GLU A 31 -36.64 2.97 12.97
C GLU A 31 -36.51 1.44 12.88
N LEU A 32 -35.30 0.90 12.83
CA LEU A 32 -35.06 -0.56 12.88
C LEU A 32 -35.65 -1.18 14.16
N CYS A 33 -35.43 -0.55 15.33
CA CYS A 33 -36.07 -0.97 16.58
C CYS A 33 -37.60 -0.88 16.54
N ARG A 34 -38.16 0.20 15.99
CA ARG A 34 -39.63 0.38 15.87
C ARG A 34 -40.25 -0.69 14.96
N ASN A 35 -39.65 -0.92 13.80
CA ASN A 35 -40.10 -1.91 12.82
C ASN A 35 -40.01 -3.35 13.35
N SER A 36 -39.09 -3.62 14.28
CA SER A 36 -38.96 -4.93 14.96
C SER A 36 -40.09 -5.23 15.96
N THR A 37 -40.93 -4.25 16.33
CA THR A 37 -42.00 -4.43 17.33
C THR A 37 -43.41 -4.65 16.74
N ALA A 38 -43.55 -4.69 15.41
CA ALA A 38 -44.84 -4.69 14.72
C ALA A 38 -45.34 -6.08 14.28
N LYS A 39 -45.62 -6.99 15.22
CA LYS A 39 -46.54 -8.14 15.01
C LYS A 39 -47.28 -8.57 16.28
N PRO A 40 -48.62 -8.46 16.31
CA PRO A 40 -49.48 -9.21 17.21
C PRO A 40 -50.29 -10.26 16.41
N GLU A 41 -49.99 -11.55 16.58
CA GLU A 41 -50.81 -12.63 16.00
C GLU A 41 -51.52 -13.38 17.13
N LYS A 42 -52.86 -13.44 17.06
CA LYS A 42 -53.72 -13.94 18.15
C LYS A 42 -54.01 -15.43 18.02
N VAL A 43 -54.09 -16.05 19.21
CA VAL A 43 -54.40 -17.46 19.49
C VAL A 43 -55.77 -17.92 18.97
N ALA A 44 -55.85 -19.19 18.54
CA ALA A 44 -57.06 -20.02 18.59
C ALA A 44 -56.71 -21.43 19.11
N ASN A 45 -57.52 -21.97 20.04
CA ASN A 45 -57.21 -23.14 20.87
C ASN A 45 -57.82 -24.48 20.39
N THR A 46 -57.36 -25.56 21.05
CA THR A 46 -57.85 -26.96 21.14
C THR A 46 -57.22 -27.97 20.15
N ASN A 47 -57.09 -29.28 20.43
CA ASN A 47 -57.70 -30.09 21.52
C ASN A 47 -56.75 -31.17 22.17
N TYR A 48 -57.31 -32.01 23.04
CA TYR A 48 -56.70 -32.96 24.01
C TYR A 48 -56.01 -34.27 23.53
N SER A 49 -55.09 -34.76 24.39
CA SER A 49 -54.73 -36.17 24.73
C SER A 49 -54.08 -37.08 23.64
N THR A 50 -53.17 -38.05 23.92
CA THR A 50 -52.76 -38.74 25.18
C THR A 50 -51.31 -39.29 25.07
N ASN A 51 -50.61 -39.51 26.19
CA ASN A 51 -49.26 -40.14 26.31
C ASN A 51 -49.34 -41.71 26.45
N PRO A 52 -48.24 -42.48 26.65
CA PRO A 52 -47.02 -42.76 25.84
C PRO A 52 -46.77 -44.32 25.82
N PRO A 53 -45.56 -44.95 25.96
CA PRO A 53 -44.15 -44.65 25.59
C PRO A 53 -43.41 -45.80 24.81
N ALA A 54 -42.08 -45.63 24.59
CA ALA A 54 -41.06 -46.65 24.21
C ALA A 54 -41.07 -47.13 22.72
N ASP A 55 -39.97 -47.57 22.08
CA ASP A 55 -38.66 -48.03 22.59
C ASP A 55 -37.45 -47.85 21.61
N PHE A 56 -36.25 -48.08 22.16
CA PHE A 56 -34.88 -48.27 21.61
C PHE A 56 -34.52 -48.33 20.08
N ASN A 57 -33.52 -47.50 19.71
CA ASN A 57 -32.18 -47.84 19.15
C ASN A 57 -31.97 -48.38 17.69
N ARG A 58 -30.98 -47.80 16.96
CA ARG A 58 -29.74 -48.46 16.40
C ARG A 58 -29.35 -48.18 14.92
N GLN A 59 -28.09 -47.71 14.72
CA GLN A 59 -27.17 -47.79 13.53
C GLN A 59 -27.63 -47.26 12.14
N GLN A 60 -26.84 -46.53 11.31
CA GLN A 60 -25.41 -46.53 10.88
C GLN A 60 -25.21 -47.24 9.52
N THR A 61 -24.40 -46.64 8.61
CA THR A 61 -24.04 -47.06 7.22
C THR A 61 -25.16 -46.93 6.16
N SER A 62 -24.94 -46.74 4.85
CA SER A 62 -23.72 -46.55 4.00
C SER A 62 -24.05 -45.85 2.66
N HIS A 63 -23.01 -45.44 1.94
CA HIS A 63 -22.96 -44.95 0.55
C HIS A 63 -23.95 -45.57 -0.46
N GLN A 64 -24.44 -44.76 -1.41
CA GLN A 64 -24.13 -44.91 -2.86
C GLN A 64 -24.75 -43.79 -3.72
N SER A 65 -23.98 -43.32 -4.71
CA SER A 65 -24.52 -42.61 -5.90
C SER A 65 -24.96 -43.65 -6.96
N PRO A 66 -25.82 -43.28 -7.91
CA PRO A 66 -25.31 -43.13 -9.28
C PRO A 66 -25.92 -41.97 -10.10
N SER A 67 -25.26 -41.68 -11.22
CA SER A 67 -25.46 -40.58 -12.18
C SER A 67 -26.19 -40.99 -13.47
N ILE A 68 -26.26 -40.04 -14.45
CA ILE A 68 -26.67 -40.14 -15.89
C ILE A 68 -28.19 -39.93 -16.13
N PRO A 69 -28.70 -39.24 -17.20
CA PRO A 69 -28.05 -38.55 -18.35
C PRO A 69 -28.42 -37.05 -18.58
N ASN A 70 -27.82 -36.46 -19.63
CA ASN A 70 -28.20 -35.23 -20.39
C ASN A 70 -29.61 -35.26 -21.02
N ASN A 71 -30.18 -34.08 -21.34
CA ASN A 71 -30.48 -33.71 -22.75
C ASN A 71 -30.82 -32.23 -23.02
N HIS A 72 -30.64 -31.82 -24.28
CA HIS A 72 -30.86 -30.48 -24.86
C HIS A 72 -32.29 -29.92 -24.68
N SER A 73 -32.42 -28.58 -24.55
CA SER A 73 -33.05 -27.73 -25.61
C SER A 73 -33.25 -26.24 -25.24
N THR A 74 -32.91 -25.39 -26.22
CA THR A 74 -33.67 -24.22 -26.73
C THR A 74 -34.11 -23.08 -25.80
N VAL A 75 -33.68 -21.86 -26.20
CA VAL A 75 -34.08 -20.53 -25.70
C VAL A 75 -35.58 -20.25 -25.90
N PRO A 76 -36.23 -19.54 -24.97
CA PRO A 76 -37.12 -18.43 -25.36
C PRO A 76 -36.69 -17.08 -24.77
N LYS A 77 -36.80 -16.02 -25.57
CA LYS A 77 -36.71 -14.62 -25.11
C LYS A 77 -38.00 -14.25 -24.37
N SER A 78 -37.90 -13.54 -23.25
CA SER A 78 -39.05 -12.89 -22.61
C SER A 78 -38.73 -11.45 -22.20
N ILE A 79 -39.30 -10.53 -22.99
CA ILE A 79 -40.02 -9.32 -22.58
C ILE A 79 -39.54 -8.62 -21.30
N VAL A 80 -38.95 -7.44 -21.49
CA VAL A 80 -38.67 -6.46 -20.44
C VAL A 80 -39.97 -5.75 -20.03
N THR A 81 -40.39 -5.90 -18.77
CA THR A 81 -41.27 -4.93 -18.09
C THR A 81 -41.01 -4.92 -16.58
N THR A 82 -41.13 -3.72 -15.98
CA THR A 82 -41.34 -3.46 -14.54
C THR A 82 -40.12 -3.48 -13.61
N ASN A 83 -39.65 -2.26 -13.33
CA ASN A 83 -39.24 -1.69 -12.03
C ASN A 83 -38.45 -2.56 -11.04
N GLN A 84 -37.20 -2.16 -10.81
CA GLN A 84 -36.56 -2.26 -9.50
C GLN A 84 -35.64 -1.06 -9.25
N LEU A 85 -35.89 -0.33 -8.17
CA LEU A 85 -35.01 0.75 -7.71
C LEU A 85 -33.77 0.11 -7.06
N ALA A 86 -32.62 0.29 -7.69
CA ALA A 86 -31.33 0.06 -7.06
C ALA A 86 -30.34 1.13 -7.54
N VAL A 87 -30.14 2.15 -6.71
CA VAL A 87 -28.99 3.05 -6.81
C VAL A 87 -28.30 3.05 -5.45
N PRO A 88 -27.28 2.20 -5.24
CA PRO A 88 -26.33 2.38 -4.15
C PRO A 88 -25.69 3.77 -4.28
N GLY A 89 -25.39 4.40 -3.14
CA GLY A 89 -25.04 5.82 -3.05
C GLY A 89 -24.09 6.28 -4.16
N GLN A 90 -24.54 7.28 -4.94
CA GLN A 90 -23.68 7.90 -5.96
C GLN A 90 -22.40 8.38 -5.30
N PRO A 91 -21.21 8.07 -5.86
CA PRO A 91 -20.00 8.73 -5.42
C PRO A 91 -20.18 10.23 -5.71
N THR A 92 -20.19 11.05 -4.65
CA THR A 92 -19.90 12.49 -4.78
C THR A 92 -18.65 12.59 -5.63
N LYS A 93 -18.81 13.16 -6.84
CA LYS A 93 -17.71 13.30 -7.79
C LYS A 93 -16.59 14.05 -7.07
N LEU A 94 -15.46 13.39 -6.89
CA LEU A 94 -14.21 14.08 -6.64
C LEU A 94 -13.97 14.98 -7.87
N ASP A 95 -13.50 16.20 -7.66
CA ASP A 95 -13.29 17.09 -8.78
C ASP A 95 -12.23 16.49 -9.72
N ALA A 96 -12.56 16.42 -11.01
CA ALA A 96 -11.77 15.67 -11.98
C ALA A 96 -10.32 16.19 -12.10
N GLU A 97 -10.11 17.44 -11.71
CA GLU A 97 -8.81 18.11 -11.61
C GLU A 97 -7.93 17.50 -10.49
N GLU A 98 -8.48 17.22 -9.31
CA GLU A 98 -7.75 16.61 -8.19
C GLU A 98 -7.29 15.18 -8.55
N GLN A 99 -8.18 14.39 -9.14
CA GLN A 99 -7.86 13.05 -9.62
C GLN A 99 -6.82 13.08 -10.76
N SER A 100 -6.82 14.13 -11.59
CA SER A 100 -5.83 14.36 -12.65
C SER A 100 -4.44 14.63 -12.07
N ASN A 101 -4.35 15.42 -10.99
CA ASN A 101 -3.08 15.73 -10.32
C ASN A 101 -2.40 14.49 -9.73
N ILE A 102 -3.15 13.63 -9.03
CA ILE A 102 -2.62 12.35 -8.51
C ILE A 102 -2.15 11.45 -9.66
N ALA A 103 -2.93 11.35 -10.74
CA ALA A 103 -2.56 10.55 -11.91
C ALA A 103 -1.28 11.07 -12.60
N LYS A 104 -1.09 12.39 -12.66
CA LYS A 104 0.15 13.02 -13.16
C LYS A 104 1.35 12.69 -12.26
N LEU A 105 1.23 12.86 -10.94
CA LEU A 105 2.30 12.53 -9.99
C LEU A 105 2.67 11.04 -10.04
N GLY A 106 1.67 10.16 -10.18
CA GLY A 106 1.87 8.72 -10.41
C GLY A 106 2.65 8.45 -11.70
N LEU A 107 2.34 9.15 -12.79
CA LEU A 107 3.07 8.98 -14.07
C LEU A 107 4.52 9.48 -13.99
N GLU A 108 4.77 10.61 -13.31
CA GLU A 108 6.13 11.08 -13.03
C GLU A 108 6.91 10.07 -12.17
N MET A 109 6.25 9.44 -11.19
CA MET A 109 6.84 8.37 -10.37
C MET A 109 7.16 7.11 -11.21
N LYS A 110 6.28 6.70 -12.13
CA LYS A 110 6.55 5.60 -13.08
C LYS A 110 7.75 5.88 -13.98
N GLN A 111 7.93 7.12 -14.42
CA GLN A 111 9.10 7.49 -15.22
C GLN A 111 10.39 7.32 -14.41
N LEU A 112 10.39 7.77 -13.15
CA LEU A 112 11.52 7.60 -12.23
C LEU A 112 11.84 6.12 -11.93
N THR A 113 10.84 5.25 -11.76
CA THR A 113 11.07 3.80 -11.58
C THR A 113 11.69 3.21 -12.85
N SER A 114 11.13 3.51 -14.03
CA SER A 114 11.65 3.01 -15.31
C SER A 114 13.09 3.44 -15.60
N GLU A 115 13.47 4.67 -15.22
CA GLU A 115 14.84 5.17 -15.35
C GLU A 115 15.79 4.48 -14.34
N MET A 116 15.33 4.25 -13.10
CA MET A 116 16.11 3.56 -12.08
C MET A 116 16.34 2.09 -12.44
N ASP A 117 15.32 1.40 -12.96
CA ASP A 117 15.43 0.00 -13.41
C ASP A 117 16.42 -0.10 -14.59
N ALA A 118 16.25 0.73 -15.62
CA ALA A 118 17.13 0.75 -16.78
C ALA A 118 18.59 1.11 -16.45
N GLU A 119 18.83 1.95 -15.44
CA GLU A 119 20.19 2.24 -14.96
C GLU A 119 20.77 1.09 -14.12
N THR A 120 19.97 0.48 -13.25
CA THR A 120 20.41 -0.58 -12.33
C THR A 120 20.57 -1.95 -13.00
N ASP A 121 19.89 -2.22 -14.11
CA ASP A 121 20.05 -3.45 -14.91
C ASP A 121 21.40 -3.55 -15.62
N LYS A 122 22.13 -2.44 -15.77
CA LYS A 122 23.50 -2.42 -16.30
C LYS A 122 24.53 -3.00 -15.31
N TRP A 123 24.10 -3.37 -14.10
CA TRP A 123 24.98 -3.73 -12.98
C TRP A 123 24.58 -5.06 -12.31
N PRO A 124 25.56 -5.92 -11.94
CA PRO A 124 25.27 -7.17 -11.27
C PRO A 124 24.61 -6.91 -9.90
N THR A 125 23.45 -7.51 -9.69
CA THR A 125 22.60 -7.27 -8.50
C THR A 125 22.97 -8.16 -7.29
N ALA A 126 23.69 -9.26 -7.51
CA ALA A 126 24.06 -10.22 -6.46
C ALA A 126 24.92 -9.58 -5.36
N ASP A 127 25.99 -8.89 -5.75
CA ASP A 127 27.01 -8.37 -4.81
C ASP A 127 26.91 -6.85 -4.57
N ASN A 128 25.91 -6.18 -5.15
CA ASN A 128 25.78 -4.71 -5.07
C ASN A 128 24.57 -4.29 -4.22
N ASP A 129 24.86 -4.01 -2.95
CA ASP A 129 23.89 -3.57 -1.93
C ASP A 129 23.17 -2.24 -2.22
N ILE A 130 23.75 -1.37 -3.07
CA ILE A 130 23.13 -0.12 -3.52
C ILE A 130 22.13 -0.42 -4.64
N VAL A 131 22.54 -1.17 -5.66
CA VAL A 131 21.72 -1.59 -6.81
C VAL A 131 20.52 -2.42 -6.34
N ARG A 132 20.74 -3.39 -5.43
CA ARG A 132 19.66 -4.23 -4.89
C ARG A 132 18.58 -3.39 -4.19
N ARG A 133 18.98 -2.42 -3.35
CA ARG A 133 18.03 -1.53 -2.66
C ARG A 133 17.34 -0.56 -3.59
N ALA A 134 18.04 0.00 -4.57
CA ALA A 134 17.45 0.83 -5.61
C ALA A 134 16.31 0.06 -6.34
N LYS A 135 16.54 -1.19 -6.74
CA LYS A 135 15.50 -2.04 -7.34
C LYS A 135 14.32 -2.35 -6.40
N THR A 136 14.58 -2.64 -5.12
CA THR A 136 13.51 -2.80 -4.11
C THR A 136 12.66 -1.54 -4.01
N MET A 137 13.29 -0.37 -3.94
CA MET A 137 12.59 0.92 -3.88
C MET A 137 11.83 1.23 -5.16
N SER A 138 12.39 0.92 -6.33
CA SER A 138 11.71 1.05 -7.62
C SER A 138 10.42 0.22 -7.66
N THR A 139 10.50 -1.05 -7.25
CA THR A 139 9.33 -1.94 -7.10
C THR A 139 8.28 -1.33 -6.16
N MET A 140 8.71 -0.84 -5.00
CA MET A 140 7.81 -0.25 -4.01
C MET A 140 7.08 1.00 -4.52
N ALA A 141 7.80 1.92 -5.17
CA ALA A 141 7.24 3.12 -5.77
C ALA A 141 6.34 2.80 -6.98
N PHE A 142 6.66 1.76 -7.75
CA PHE A 142 5.82 1.29 -8.85
C PHE A 142 4.46 0.78 -8.35
N SER A 143 4.41 0.02 -7.25
CA SER A 143 3.14 -0.37 -6.61
C SER A 143 2.31 0.83 -6.18
N MET A 144 2.95 1.90 -5.67
CA MET A 144 2.27 3.15 -5.32
C MET A 144 1.76 3.90 -6.57
N TYR A 145 2.45 3.84 -7.71
CA TYR A 145 1.93 4.31 -8.99
C TYR A 145 0.69 3.50 -9.42
N GLN A 146 0.75 2.16 -9.35
CA GLN A 146 -0.38 1.31 -9.75
C GLN A 146 -1.63 1.61 -8.92
N PHE A 147 -1.49 1.90 -7.62
CA PHE A 147 -2.60 2.38 -6.78
C PHE A 147 -3.29 3.63 -7.35
N THR A 148 -2.54 4.61 -7.88
CA THR A 148 -3.14 5.83 -8.50
C THR A 148 -4.00 5.52 -9.74
N ARG A 149 -3.85 4.33 -10.31
CA ARG A 149 -4.59 3.82 -11.47
C ARG A 149 -5.76 2.91 -11.09
N GLY A 150 -5.87 2.50 -9.83
CA GLY A 150 -6.76 1.39 -9.41
C GLY A 150 -6.23 0.01 -9.81
N GLU A 151 -4.93 -0.10 -10.09
CA GLU A 151 -4.23 -1.30 -10.55
C GLU A 151 -3.29 -1.84 -9.44
N GLY A 152 -2.68 -3.02 -9.64
CA GLY A 152 -1.69 -3.58 -8.70
C GLY A 152 -2.28 -4.15 -7.41
N ASP A 153 -1.44 -4.41 -6.42
CA ASP A 153 -1.82 -5.18 -5.21
C ASP A 153 -2.37 -4.33 -4.06
N LEU A 154 -2.06 -3.04 -4.02
CA LEU A 154 -2.60 -2.10 -3.03
C LEU A 154 -4.07 -1.83 -3.35
N LYS A 155 -5.00 -2.21 -2.46
CA LYS A 155 -6.46 -2.09 -2.68
C LYS A 155 -7.10 -0.98 -1.86
N THR A 156 -6.51 -0.63 -0.73
CA THR A 156 -7.02 0.36 0.22
C THR A 156 -6.05 1.53 0.39
N THR A 157 -6.54 2.66 0.85
CA THR A 157 -5.70 3.80 1.25
C THR A 157 -4.77 3.44 2.41
N GLN A 158 -5.16 2.49 3.26
CA GLN A 158 -4.30 1.99 4.33
C GLN A 158 -3.13 1.17 3.80
N ASP A 159 -3.33 0.39 2.73
CA ASP A 159 -2.25 -0.35 2.06
C ASP A 159 -1.22 0.65 1.49
N LEU A 160 -1.68 1.73 0.87
CA LEU A 160 -0.81 2.81 0.37
C LEU A 160 0.02 3.45 1.50
N PHE A 161 -0.60 3.77 2.64
CA PHE A 161 0.12 4.38 3.77
C PHE A 161 1.13 3.40 4.38
N THR A 162 0.78 2.12 4.48
CA THR A 162 1.68 1.06 4.96
C THR A 162 2.86 0.86 4.00
N GLN A 163 2.60 0.88 2.69
CA GLN A 163 3.63 0.80 1.66
C GLN A 163 4.59 2.01 1.71
N ALA A 164 4.06 3.21 1.96
CA ALA A 164 4.86 4.42 2.13
C ALA A 164 5.74 4.39 3.39
N GLU A 165 5.28 3.76 4.49
CA GLU A 165 6.11 3.51 5.67
C GLU A 165 7.27 2.56 5.35
N PHE A 166 7.02 1.44 4.66
CA PHE A 166 8.08 0.52 4.22
C PHE A 166 9.06 1.18 3.24
N PHE A 167 8.57 2.01 2.31
CA PHE A 167 9.41 2.77 1.38
C PHE A 167 10.33 3.76 2.12
N ALA A 168 9.80 4.47 3.13
CA ALA A 168 10.60 5.35 3.98
C ALA A 168 11.62 4.58 4.84
N GLU A 169 11.31 3.36 5.28
CA GLU A 169 12.27 2.51 5.98
C GLU A 169 13.41 2.03 5.05
N GLU A 170 13.08 1.58 3.84
CA GLU A 170 14.10 1.13 2.88
C GLU A 170 14.98 2.30 2.41
N ALA A 171 14.42 3.50 2.26
CA ALA A 171 15.18 4.73 2.01
C ALA A 171 16.21 5.03 3.13
N ASN A 172 15.87 4.78 4.40
CA ASN A 172 16.82 4.91 5.51
C ASN A 172 17.94 3.87 5.45
N ARG A 173 17.63 2.63 5.02
CA ARG A 173 18.62 1.56 4.83
C ARG A 173 19.56 1.90 3.67
N PHE A 174 19.00 2.35 2.54
CA PHE A 174 19.73 2.87 1.38
C PHE A 174 20.69 4.00 1.77
N TYR A 175 20.22 5.02 2.50
CA TYR A 175 21.05 6.13 2.97
C TYR A 175 22.28 5.66 3.75
N LYS A 176 22.11 4.71 4.69
CA LYS A 176 23.22 4.16 5.49
C LYS A 176 24.28 3.45 4.62
N VAL A 177 23.84 2.67 3.64
CA VAL A 177 24.72 1.94 2.71
C VAL A 177 25.51 2.92 1.84
N VAL A 178 24.84 3.90 1.23
CA VAL A 178 25.53 4.91 0.40
C VAL A 178 26.46 5.78 1.26
N ARG A 179 26.09 6.10 2.50
CA ARG A 179 26.98 6.83 3.41
C ARG A 179 28.25 6.04 3.72
N HIS A 180 28.14 4.73 3.94
CA HIS A 180 29.31 3.86 4.11
C HIS A 180 30.18 3.80 2.84
N PHE A 181 29.56 3.57 1.67
CA PHE A 181 30.24 3.61 0.37
C PHE A 181 31.01 4.93 0.17
N SER A 182 30.43 6.06 0.57
CA SER A 182 31.06 7.38 0.42
C SER A 182 32.41 7.52 1.13
N TYR A 183 32.69 6.72 2.18
CA TYR A 183 34.00 6.72 2.84
C TYR A 183 35.09 6.05 1.99
N GLN A 184 34.71 5.11 1.12
CA GLN A 184 35.60 4.38 0.22
C GLN A 184 35.84 5.13 -1.10
N VAL A 185 34.91 5.99 -1.52
CA VAL A 185 35.07 6.83 -2.73
C VAL A 185 36.15 7.90 -2.48
N PRO A 186 37.14 8.08 -3.37
CA PRO A 186 38.13 9.16 -3.25
C PRO A 186 37.50 10.55 -3.42
N GLY A 187 38.19 11.59 -2.94
CA GLY A 187 37.74 12.98 -3.08
C GLY A 187 37.58 13.39 -4.56
N GLY A 188 36.52 14.13 -4.88
CA GLY A 188 36.27 14.61 -6.24
C GLY A 188 34.87 15.19 -6.43
N THR A 189 34.62 15.79 -7.58
CA THR A 189 33.33 16.44 -7.92
C THR A 189 32.13 15.50 -7.79
N HIS A 190 32.29 14.25 -8.23
CA HIS A 190 31.22 13.26 -8.24
C HIS A 190 30.87 12.78 -6.82
N LYS A 191 31.88 12.63 -5.94
CA LYS A 191 31.65 12.34 -4.52
C LYS A 191 30.90 13.49 -3.84
N LYS A 192 31.28 14.74 -4.16
CA LYS A 192 30.60 15.93 -3.62
C LYS A 192 29.13 15.97 -4.06
N GLU A 193 28.86 15.83 -5.35
CA GLU A 193 27.50 15.80 -5.91
C GLU A 193 26.64 14.64 -5.35
N MET A 194 27.23 13.45 -5.21
CA MET A 194 26.59 12.29 -4.57
C MET A 194 26.18 12.60 -3.13
N LEU A 195 27.06 13.23 -2.34
CA LEU A 195 26.79 13.62 -0.96
C LEU A 195 25.73 14.74 -0.87
N GLU A 196 25.78 15.74 -1.75
CA GLU A 196 24.77 16.83 -1.81
C GLU A 196 23.36 16.32 -2.11
N ASN A 197 23.22 15.26 -2.91
CA ASN A 197 21.93 14.59 -3.11
C ASN A 197 21.56 13.66 -1.94
N LEU A 198 22.54 12.92 -1.40
CA LEU A 198 22.35 11.99 -0.28
C LEU A 198 21.89 12.70 1.01
N ASP A 199 22.46 13.86 1.33
CA ASP A 199 22.15 14.61 2.56
C ASP A 199 20.72 15.18 2.55
N ARG A 200 20.01 15.16 1.41
CA ARG A 200 18.59 15.51 1.28
C ARG A 200 17.64 14.34 1.55
N VAL A 201 18.11 13.09 1.43
CA VAL A 201 17.29 11.88 1.61
C VAL A 201 16.64 11.83 3.00
N PRO A 202 17.34 12.11 4.13
CA PRO A 202 16.72 12.13 5.45
C PRO A 202 15.54 13.10 5.59
N THR A 203 15.60 14.27 4.93
CA THR A 203 14.50 15.26 4.96
C THR A 203 13.25 14.74 4.26
N PHE A 204 13.40 14.18 3.06
CA PHE A 204 12.27 13.60 2.31
C PHE A 204 11.67 12.38 3.03
N VAL A 205 12.50 11.55 3.65
CA VAL A 205 12.06 10.45 4.52
C VAL A 205 11.22 10.96 5.69
N GLN A 206 11.67 12.02 6.39
CA GLN A 206 10.92 12.61 7.50
C GLN A 206 9.59 13.22 7.05
N GLN A 207 9.55 13.88 5.89
CA GLN A 207 8.32 14.44 5.30
C GLN A 207 7.31 13.34 4.98
N LEU A 208 7.74 12.25 4.35
CA LEU A 208 6.88 11.10 4.07
C LEU A 208 6.38 10.43 5.37
N GLN A 209 7.27 10.19 6.33
CA GLN A 209 6.93 9.58 7.63
C GLN A 209 5.96 10.44 8.46
N PHE A 210 6.08 11.76 8.43
CA PHE A 210 5.13 12.65 9.11
C PHE A 210 3.75 12.59 8.44
N THR A 211 3.73 12.61 7.10
CA THR A 211 2.49 12.56 6.32
C THR A 211 1.68 11.29 6.59
N VAL A 212 2.34 10.11 6.62
CA VAL A 212 1.64 8.82 6.87
C VAL A 212 1.18 8.65 8.32
N LYS A 213 1.94 9.15 9.31
CA LYS A 213 1.60 9.02 10.74
C LYS A 213 0.41 9.86 11.21
N ASN A 214 0.15 10.99 10.55
CA ASN A 214 -0.97 11.85 10.92
C ASN A 214 -2.30 11.12 10.64
N THR A 215 -3.10 10.88 11.67
CA THR A 215 -4.46 10.38 11.51
C THR A 215 -5.31 11.43 10.80
N THR A 216 -6.20 10.98 9.93
CA THR A 216 -7.10 11.86 9.16
C THR A 216 -8.48 11.22 9.09
N VAL A 217 -9.52 12.03 9.06
CA VAL A 217 -10.92 11.59 9.10
C VAL A 217 -11.72 12.37 8.06
N GLY A 218 -12.67 11.70 7.40
CA GLY A 218 -13.45 12.27 6.30
C GLY A 218 -12.79 12.14 4.92
N LYS A 219 -13.62 12.11 3.89
CA LYS A 219 -13.25 11.80 2.50
C LYS A 219 -12.23 12.78 1.92
N ALA A 220 -12.48 14.09 2.05
CA ALA A 220 -11.61 15.13 1.50
C ALA A 220 -10.21 15.12 2.15
N ALA A 221 -10.14 15.07 3.48
CA ALA A 221 -8.86 15.04 4.20
C ALA A 221 -8.07 13.74 3.95
N THR A 222 -8.76 12.61 3.73
CA THR A 222 -8.12 11.35 3.28
C THR A 222 -7.55 11.50 1.87
N PHE A 223 -8.28 12.11 0.94
CA PHE A 223 -7.81 12.38 -0.41
C PHE A 223 -6.56 13.27 -0.42
N THR A 224 -6.58 14.39 0.32
CA THR A 224 -5.42 15.27 0.49
C THR A 224 -4.21 14.53 1.08
N LYS A 225 -4.42 13.60 2.02
CA LYS A 225 -3.34 12.77 2.55
C LYS A 225 -2.76 11.84 1.48
N VAL A 226 -3.60 11.21 0.66
CA VAL A 226 -3.16 10.35 -0.47
C VAL A 226 -2.32 11.15 -1.46
N ASP A 227 -2.76 12.34 -1.89
CA ASP A 227 -2.00 13.21 -2.80
C ASP A 227 -0.61 13.54 -2.25
N ASN A 228 -0.54 14.00 -0.99
CA ASN A 228 0.73 14.29 -0.32
C ASN A 228 1.64 13.04 -0.21
N VAL A 229 1.10 11.87 0.09
CA VAL A 229 1.89 10.62 0.13
C VAL A 229 2.50 10.28 -1.24
N ILE A 230 1.71 10.36 -2.31
CA ILE A 230 2.19 10.11 -3.69
C ILE A 230 3.26 11.15 -4.09
N LYS A 231 3.03 12.42 -3.77
CA LYS A 231 3.96 13.53 -4.02
C LYS A 231 5.30 13.35 -3.30
N GLU A 232 5.29 13.05 -2.00
CA GLU A 232 6.52 12.92 -1.23
C GLU A 232 7.29 11.63 -1.54
N THR A 233 6.61 10.52 -1.85
CA THR A 233 7.27 9.33 -2.43
C THR A 233 7.98 9.68 -3.74
N LYS A 234 7.34 10.40 -4.65
CA LYS A 234 7.97 10.85 -5.91
C LYS A 234 9.20 11.74 -5.65
N ASN A 235 9.11 12.68 -4.71
CA ASN A 235 10.22 13.57 -4.36
C ASN A 235 11.43 12.79 -3.80
N LEU A 236 11.18 11.84 -2.90
CA LEU A 236 12.18 10.94 -2.33
C LEU A 236 12.81 10.04 -3.42
N MET A 237 11.98 9.47 -4.30
CA MET A 237 12.44 8.63 -5.42
C MET A 237 13.37 9.40 -6.37
N ASN A 238 13.03 10.63 -6.75
CA ASN A 238 13.87 11.50 -7.59
C ASN A 238 15.23 11.79 -6.95
N ALA A 239 15.28 12.06 -5.64
CA ALA A 239 16.54 12.23 -4.93
C ALA A 239 17.39 10.94 -4.98
N ILE A 240 16.75 9.78 -4.80
CA ILE A 240 17.42 8.48 -4.79
C ILE A 240 17.92 8.09 -6.17
N SER A 241 17.19 8.35 -7.26
CA SER A 241 17.69 8.16 -8.65
C SER A 241 19.02 8.89 -8.85
N LYS A 242 19.11 10.16 -8.45
CA LYS A 242 20.35 10.96 -8.57
C LYS A 242 21.49 10.41 -7.74
N VAL A 243 21.21 9.95 -6.52
CA VAL A 243 22.21 9.27 -5.68
C VAL A 243 22.69 7.97 -6.33
N VAL A 244 21.79 7.14 -6.86
CA VAL A 244 22.15 5.90 -7.56
C VAL A 244 23.03 6.20 -8.78
N THR A 245 22.62 7.10 -9.68
CA THR A 245 23.41 7.47 -10.87
C THR A 245 24.82 7.95 -10.47
N THR A 246 24.94 8.84 -9.49
CA THR A 246 26.25 9.36 -9.05
C THR A 246 27.10 8.30 -8.34
N CYS A 247 26.50 7.39 -7.55
CA CYS A 247 27.18 6.22 -6.98
C CYS A 247 27.80 5.33 -8.06
N LEU A 248 27.06 5.04 -9.13
CA LEU A 248 27.51 4.15 -10.22
C LEU A 248 28.65 4.78 -11.02
N VAL A 249 28.63 6.10 -11.26
CA VAL A 249 29.77 6.83 -11.87
C VAL A 249 30.98 6.90 -10.93
N CYS A 250 30.79 6.94 -9.61
CA CYS A 250 31.89 6.80 -8.66
C CYS A 250 32.50 5.38 -8.71
N ALA A 251 31.67 4.35 -8.79
CA ALA A 251 32.10 2.96 -8.85
C ALA A 251 32.90 2.61 -10.12
N THR A 252 32.57 3.17 -11.29
CA THR A 252 33.40 2.99 -12.50
C THR A 252 34.79 3.58 -12.33
N LYS A 253 34.93 4.75 -11.71
CA LYS A 253 36.22 5.43 -11.51
C LYS A 253 37.11 4.75 -10.47
N VAL A 254 36.54 4.20 -9.40
CA VAL A 254 37.30 3.40 -8.42
C VAL A 254 37.91 2.16 -9.09
N ARG A 255 37.13 1.46 -9.92
CA ARG A 255 37.60 0.29 -10.71
C ARG A 255 38.79 0.61 -11.62
N SER A 256 38.85 1.82 -12.19
CA SER A 256 39.98 2.24 -13.04
C SER A 256 41.23 2.66 -12.27
N CYS A 257 41.14 2.92 -10.97
CA CYS A 257 42.22 3.51 -10.18
C CYS A 257 42.86 2.57 -9.15
N SER A 258 42.20 1.47 -8.76
CA SER A 258 42.80 0.45 -7.89
C SER A 258 42.20 -0.93 -8.14
N ILE A 259 43.05 -1.87 -8.57
CA ILE A 259 42.67 -3.26 -8.85
C ILE A 259 42.29 -4.01 -7.55
N GLU A 260 42.85 -3.63 -6.40
CA GLU A 260 42.52 -4.25 -5.11
C GLU A 260 41.14 -3.85 -4.56
N PHE A 261 40.67 -2.62 -4.82
CA PHE A 261 39.36 -2.17 -4.32
C PHE A 261 38.18 -2.90 -4.97
N CYS A 262 38.37 -3.47 -6.16
CA CYS A 262 37.33 -4.26 -6.83
C CYS A 262 36.98 -5.55 -6.07
N LEU A 263 37.95 -6.16 -5.37
CA LEU A 263 37.67 -7.32 -4.52
C LEU A 263 36.89 -6.92 -3.27
N TYR A 264 37.21 -5.76 -2.67
CA TYR A 264 36.57 -5.32 -1.43
C TYR A 264 35.10 -4.96 -1.59
N LEU A 265 34.70 -4.36 -2.73
CA LEU A 265 33.28 -4.08 -3.03
C LEU A 265 32.45 -5.35 -3.33
N ILE A 266 33.08 -6.48 -3.63
CA ILE A 266 32.42 -7.79 -3.79
C ILE A 266 32.43 -8.57 -2.46
N LEU A 267 33.47 -8.36 -1.62
CA LEU A 267 33.68 -9.10 -0.37
C LEU A 267 32.90 -8.58 0.85
N ILE A 268 32.16 -7.48 0.78
CA ILE A 268 31.20 -7.09 1.84
C ILE A 268 29.86 -7.84 1.65
N SER A 269 29.96 -9.16 1.53
CA SER A 269 28.95 -10.11 2.01
C SER A 269 29.49 -10.76 3.29
N PRO A 270 28.65 -11.10 4.28
CA PRO A 270 29.12 -11.33 5.65
C PRO A 270 29.93 -12.62 5.79
N LEU A 271 31.26 -12.49 5.80
CA LEU A 271 32.18 -13.55 6.20
C LEU A 271 32.15 -13.74 7.74
N HIS A 272 31.03 -14.27 8.24
CA HIS A 272 30.87 -14.64 9.65
C HIS A 272 30.33 -16.07 9.84
N THR A 273 30.60 -16.93 8.85
CA THR A 273 30.43 -18.38 8.95
C THR A 273 31.57 -19.05 8.20
N LEU A 274 32.25 -20.02 8.84
CA LEU A 274 33.46 -20.74 8.37
C LEU A 274 34.75 -19.87 8.46
N THR A 275 35.84 -20.27 9.13
CA THR A 275 36.22 -21.58 9.69
C THR A 275 36.88 -21.47 11.07
N ALA A 276 36.33 -22.18 12.07
CA ALA A 276 37.09 -22.60 13.25
C ALA A 276 37.82 -23.91 12.93
N GLY A 277 38.80 -23.86 12.02
CA GLY A 277 39.64 -25.00 11.62
C GLY A 277 41.01 -24.89 12.27
N GLN A 278 41.24 -25.66 13.35
CA GLN A 278 42.48 -25.56 14.14
C GLN A 278 43.74 -25.94 13.35
N VAL A 279 44.77 -25.12 13.57
CA VAL A 279 46.14 -25.27 13.04
C VAL A 279 46.78 -26.54 13.59
N LYS A 280 47.51 -27.29 12.73
CA LYS A 280 48.58 -28.19 13.18
C LYS A 280 49.94 -27.52 12.97
N PRO A 281 50.79 -27.38 14.00
CA PRO A 281 52.21 -27.09 13.82
C PRO A 281 52.98 -28.36 13.42
N CYS A 282 54.28 -28.18 13.11
CA CYS A 282 55.24 -29.22 12.76
C CYS A 282 55.37 -30.34 13.81
#